data_AF-A0A4R1XHT5-F1
#
_entry.id   AF-A0A4R1XHT5-F1
#
_cell.length_a   1.000
_cell.length_b   1.000
_cell.length_c   1.000
_cell.angle_alpha   90.00
_cell.angle_beta   90.00
_cell.angle_gamma   90.00
#
_symmetry.space_group_name_H-M   'P 1'
#
loop_
_entity.id
_entity.type
_entity.pdbx_description
1 polymer ?
#
loop_
_entity_poly.entity_id
_entity_poly.type
_entity_poly.pdbx_seq_one_letter_code
_entity_poly.pdbx_strand_id
1 'polypeptide(L)'
;MTKRKYQRVLDDDVEEILVRIWKLDGNVVAEADHPTLEHVSGQLIAAVLGNPVSVPEALAIANKWLDQLPFNRVVIFIEDPSLWNEDWGILLPAKPSAMVAKPFRV
;
A
#
# COMPACT_ATOMS: atom_id res chain seq x y z
N MET A 1 0.53 22.67 3.57
CA MET A 1 -0.12 21.36 3.30
C MET A 1 0.46 20.34 4.26
N THR A 2 -0.38 19.55 4.92
CA THR A 2 0.10 18.48 5.82
C THR A 2 0.50 17.28 4.96
N LYS A 3 1.77 16.86 5.01
CA LYS A 3 2.24 15.66 4.29
C LYS A 3 1.47 14.43 4.80
N ARG A 4 0.99 13.57 3.88
CA ARG A 4 0.36 12.29 4.23
C ARG A 4 1.41 11.35 4.82
N LYS A 5 0.99 10.51 5.76
CA LYS A 5 1.83 9.49 6.40
C LYS A 5 1.52 8.13 5.81
N TYR A 6 2.55 7.39 5.46
CA TYR A 6 2.45 6.11 4.79
C TYR A 6 3.23 5.06 5.57
N GLN A 7 2.60 3.90 5.80
CA GLN A 7 3.22 2.84 6.59
C GLN A 7 3.96 1.87 5.69
N ARG A 8 5.29 1.77 5.81
CA ARG A 8 6.03 0.75 5.06
C ARG A 8 5.61 -0.66 5.49
N VAL A 9 5.55 -1.60 4.56
CA VAL A 9 5.42 -3.04 4.80
C VAL A 9 6.57 -3.78 4.11
N LEU A 10 6.83 -5.01 4.55
CA LEU A 10 7.90 -5.86 4.01
C LEU A 10 7.37 -6.97 3.09
N ASP A 11 6.05 -7.12 3.03
CA ASP A 11 5.32 -8.11 2.25
C ASP A 11 4.09 -7.44 1.63
N ASP A 12 3.60 -7.97 0.51
CA ASP A 12 2.46 -7.42 -0.24
C ASP A 12 1.12 -8.09 0.11
N ASP A 13 1.10 -9.11 0.98
CA ASP A 13 -0.12 -9.71 1.53
C ASP A 13 -0.64 -8.87 2.71
N VAL A 14 -1.47 -7.87 2.38
CA VAL A 14 -2.05 -6.95 3.37
C VAL A 14 -3.56 -6.82 3.20
N GLU A 15 -4.27 -6.80 4.34
CA GLU A 15 -5.72 -6.55 4.39
C GLU A 15 -6.08 -5.05 4.32
N GLU A 16 -5.27 -4.24 3.61
CA GLU A 16 -5.38 -2.78 3.54
C GLU A 16 -5.12 -2.30 2.11
N ILE A 17 -5.21 -0.99 1.88
CA ILE A 17 -4.77 -0.40 0.61
C ILE A 17 -3.25 -0.47 0.53
N LEU A 18 -2.73 -1.12 -0.50
CA LEU A 18 -1.31 -1.27 -0.77
C LEU A 18 -0.89 -0.36 -1.93
N VAL A 19 0.27 0.27 -1.81
CA VAL A 19 0.97 0.83 -2.98
C VAL A 19 2.31 0.13 -3.10
N ARG A 20 2.52 -0.55 -4.22
CA ARG A 20 3.79 -1.19 -4.58
C ARG A 20 4.62 -0.20 -5.37
N ILE A 21 5.89 -0.02 -5.02
CA ILE A 21 6.84 0.86 -5.72
C ILE A 21 8.05 0.03 -6.14
N TRP A 22 8.36 0.06 -7.43
CA TRP A 22 9.46 -0.72 -8.02
C TRP A 22 10.08 -0.02 -9.24
N LYS A 23 11.08 -0.66 -9.86
CA LYS A 23 11.69 -0.22 -11.12
C LYS A 23 11.16 -1.04 -12.30
N LEU A 24 10.67 -0.36 -13.33
CA LEU A 24 10.32 -0.94 -14.63
C LEU A 24 11.09 -0.21 -15.73
N ASP A 25 11.94 -0.94 -16.47
CA ASP A 25 12.78 -0.40 -17.54
C ASP A 25 13.59 0.84 -17.12
N GLY A 26 14.11 0.82 -15.89
CA GLY A 26 14.90 1.92 -15.31
C GLY A 26 14.08 3.08 -14.72
N ASN A 27 12.77 3.10 -14.92
CA ASN A 27 11.87 4.10 -14.37
C ASN A 27 11.28 3.64 -13.04
N VAL A 28 11.11 4.57 -12.09
CA VAL A 28 10.38 4.30 -10.85
C VAL A 28 8.89 4.38 -11.13
N VAL A 29 8.19 3.27 -10.92
CA VAL A 29 6.75 3.14 -11.13
C VAL A 29 6.08 2.65 -9.86
N ALA A 30 4.76 2.77 -9.80
CA ALA A 30 3.97 2.26 -8.71
C ALA A 30 2.61 1.76 -9.17
N GLU A 31 2.00 0.95 -8.33
CA GLU A 31 0.64 0.44 -8.49
C GLU A 31 -0.05 0.47 -7.14
N ALA A 32 -1.30 0.95 -7.14
CA ALA A 32 -2.17 0.90 -5.99
C ALA A 32 -3.07 -0.32 -6.11
N ASP A 33 -3.21 -1.05 -5.02
CA ASP A 33 -4.02 -2.25 -4.91
C ASP A 33 -4.81 -2.25 -3.59
N HIS A 34 -5.88 -3.04 -3.53
CA HIS A 34 -6.65 -3.28 -2.32
C HIS A 34 -7.28 -4.68 -2.39
N PRO A 35 -7.54 -5.35 -1.26
CA PRO A 35 -8.23 -6.63 -1.27
C PRO A 35 -9.63 -6.47 -1.86
N THR A 36 -10.14 -7.55 -2.47
CA THR A 36 -11.49 -7.53 -3.03
C THR A 36 -12.51 -7.36 -1.91
N LEU A 37 -13.41 -6.39 -2.07
CA LEU A 37 -14.45 -6.09 -1.09
C LEU A 37 -15.84 -6.38 -1.65
N GLU A 38 -16.76 -6.78 -0.79
CA GLU A 38 -18.17 -6.81 -1.08
C GLU A 38 -18.84 -5.56 -0.48
N HIS A 39 -19.37 -4.70 -1.35
CA HIS A 39 -20.15 -3.54 -0.94
C HIS A 39 -21.51 -4.01 -0.40
N VAL A 40 -22.14 -3.21 0.49
CA VAL A 40 -23.46 -3.52 1.08
C VAL A 40 -24.58 -3.69 0.03
N SER A 41 -24.37 -3.22 -1.21
CA SER A 41 -25.28 -3.44 -2.33
C SER A 41 -25.09 -4.79 -3.03
N GLY A 42 -24.17 -5.65 -2.57
CA GLY A 42 -23.75 -6.89 -3.23
C GLY A 42 -22.80 -6.69 -4.42
N GLN A 43 -22.28 -5.48 -4.62
CA GLN A 43 -21.30 -5.20 -5.67
C GLN A 43 -19.90 -5.61 -5.21
N LEU A 44 -19.22 -6.43 -6.01
CA LEU A 44 -17.80 -6.72 -5.81
C LEU A 44 -16.95 -5.55 -6.32
N ILE A 45 -16.09 -5.04 -5.45
CA ILE A 45 -15.06 -4.04 -5.77
C ILE A 45 -13.75 -4.82 -5.85
N ALA A 46 -13.37 -5.18 -7.07
CA ALA A 46 -12.19 -6.00 -7.33
C ALA A 46 -10.89 -5.16 -7.36
N ALA A 47 -9.79 -5.80 -6.98
CA ALA A 47 -8.43 -5.30 -7.13
C ALA A 47 -8.16 -4.92 -8.60
N VAL A 48 -7.51 -3.77 -8.83
CA VAL A 48 -7.05 -3.37 -10.16
C VAL A 48 -5.54 -3.62 -10.22
N LEU A 49 -5.17 -4.78 -10.77
CA LEU A 49 -3.79 -5.17 -10.97
C LEU A 49 -3.39 -5.09 -12.44
N GLY A 50 -2.11 -4.85 -12.71
CA GLY A 50 -1.48 -4.80 -14.02
C GLY A 50 -1.38 -3.41 -14.66
N ASN A 51 -1.55 -2.32 -13.91
CA ASN A 51 -1.50 -0.95 -14.46
C ASN A 51 -0.48 -0.08 -13.71
N PRO A 52 0.84 -0.25 -13.95
CA PRO A 52 1.85 0.60 -13.36
C PRO A 52 1.70 2.05 -13.85
N VAL A 53 1.71 2.97 -12.90
CA VAL A 53 1.61 4.41 -13.11
C VAL A 53 2.76 5.13 -12.39
N SER A 54 2.79 6.46 -12.43
CA SER A 54 3.74 7.24 -11.63
C SER A 54 3.45 7.10 -10.13
N VAL A 55 4.48 7.20 -9.28
CA VAL A 55 4.30 7.11 -7.81
C VAL A 55 3.27 8.13 -7.28
N PRO A 56 3.30 9.42 -7.67
CA PRO A 56 2.28 10.38 -7.22
C PRO A 56 0.86 9.99 -7.61
N GLU A 57 0.68 9.39 -8.79
CA GLU A 57 -0.61 8.95 -9.29
C GLU A 57 -1.14 7.73 -8.53
N ALA A 58 -0.31 6.71 -8.29
CA ALA A 58 -0.67 5.57 -7.45
C ALA A 58 -1.06 6.01 -6.04
N LEU A 59 -0.32 6.95 -5.44
CA LEU A 59 -0.65 7.52 -4.13
C LEU A 59 -1.96 8.31 -4.15
N ALA A 60 -2.28 9.00 -5.25
CA ALA A 60 -3.55 9.71 -5.40
C ALA A 60 -4.73 8.73 -5.50
N ILE A 61 -4.57 7.64 -6.24
CA ILE A 61 -5.57 6.56 -6.34
C ILE A 61 -5.80 5.93 -4.95
N ALA A 62 -4.71 5.57 -4.26
CA ALA A 62 -4.79 4.97 -2.92
C ALA A 62 -5.48 5.90 -1.91
N ASN A 63 -5.17 7.20 -1.93
CA ASN A 63 -5.86 8.18 -1.08
C ASN A 63 -7.36 8.29 -1.42
N LYS A 64 -7.72 8.26 -2.72
CA LYS A 64 -9.11 8.30 -3.14
C LYS A 64 -9.88 7.07 -2.63
N TRP A 65 -9.26 5.89 -2.68
CA TRP A 65 -9.85 4.67 -2.10
C TRP A 65 -9.95 4.75 -0.59
N LEU A 66 -8.97 5.33 0.10
CA LEU A 66 -9.02 5.53 1.55
C LEU A 66 -10.23 6.38 1.96
N ASP A 67 -10.63 7.34 1.14
CA ASP A 67 -11.81 8.19 1.39
C ASP A 67 -13.15 7.49 1.04
N GLN A 68 -13.12 6.37 0.29
CA GLN A 68 -14.31 5.72 -0.29
C GLN A 68 -14.58 4.31 0.26
N LEU A 69 -13.55 3.61 0.70
CA LEU A 69 -13.59 2.23 1.14
C LEU A 69 -13.39 2.15 2.66
N PRO A 70 -13.83 1.07 3.32
CA PRO A 70 -13.72 0.90 4.77
C PRO A 70 -12.29 0.55 5.23
N PHE A 71 -11.26 1.11 4.59
CA PHE A 71 -9.86 0.97 5.00
C PHE A 71 -9.43 2.18 5.82
N ASN A 72 -8.47 1.98 6.71
CA ASN A 72 -8.06 3.02 7.66
C ASN A 72 -6.67 3.59 7.36
N ARG A 73 -5.94 2.99 6.41
CA ARG A 73 -4.59 3.43 6.03
C ARG A 73 -4.20 2.94 4.65
N VAL A 74 -3.19 3.63 4.11
CA VAL A 74 -2.41 3.19 2.95
C VAL A 74 -1.07 2.66 3.45
N VAL A 75 -0.73 1.44 3.07
CA VAL A 75 0.58 0.85 3.28
C VAL A 75 1.38 0.87 1.99
N ILE A 76 2.70 0.94 2.12
CA ILE A 76 3.61 1.01 0.97
C ILE A 76 4.57 -0.17 1.03
N PHE A 77 4.58 -0.98 -0.02
CA PHE A 77 5.65 -1.93 -0.28
C PHE A 77 6.62 -1.28 -1.27
N ILE A 78 7.91 -1.30 -0.94
CA ILE A 78 8.97 -0.76 -1.80
C ILE A 78 10.03 -1.84 -1.94
N GLU A 79 10.26 -2.30 -3.17
CA GLU A 79 11.26 -3.34 -3.45
C GLU A 79 12.67 -2.88 -3.03
N ASP A 80 13.02 -1.63 -3.36
CA ASP A 80 14.27 -0.99 -2.97
C ASP A 80 13.99 0.32 -2.20
N PRO A 81 14.35 0.42 -0.90
CA PRO A 81 14.08 1.61 -0.09
C PRO A 81 14.67 2.91 -0.63
N SER A 82 15.73 2.83 -1.45
CA SER A 82 16.36 4.00 -2.09
C SER A 82 15.45 4.67 -3.13
N LEU A 83 14.38 3.99 -3.55
CA LEU A 83 13.38 4.54 -4.47
C LEU A 83 12.47 5.57 -3.80
N TRP A 84 12.42 5.64 -2.47
CA TRP A 84 11.54 6.57 -1.76
C TRP A 84 11.95 8.03 -1.99
N ASN A 85 10.94 8.90 -2.19
CA ASN A 85 11.11 10.34 -2.23
C ASN A 85 10.22 11.03 -1.17
N GLU A 86 10.83 11.89 -0.35
CA GLU A 86 10.15 12.63 0.73
C GLU A 86 9.08 13.63 0.24
N ASP A 87 9.10 14.01 -1.03
CA ASP A 87 8.08 14.87 -1.62
C ASP A 87 6.74 14.13 -1.78
N TRP A 88 6.76 12.80 -1.84
CA TRP A 88 5.55 11.98 -1.90
C TRP A 88 4.81 11.94 -0.56
N GLY A 89 5.54 12.08 0.56
CA GLY A 89 4.96 12.07 1.90
C GLY A 89 5.97 11.72 2.97
N ILE A 90 5.46 11.22 4.10
CA ILE A 90 6.29 10.73 5.21
C ILE A 90 6.17 9.22 5.25
N LEU A 91 7.29 8.52 5.02
CA LEU A 91 7.37 7.07 5.17
C LEU A 91 7.65 6.73 6.64
N LEU A 92 6.71 6.02 7.25
CA LEU A 92 6.86 5.46 8.59
C LEU A 92 7.62 4.12 8.49
N PRO A 93 8.48 3.80 9.49
CA PRO A 93 9.23 2.55 9.51
C PRO A 93 8.27 1.37 9.54
N ALA A 94 8.68 0.23 8.97
CA ALA A 94 7.81 -0.94 8.90
C ALA A 94 7.23 -1.30 10.26
N LYS A 95 5.91 -1.50 10.33
CA LYS A 95 5.29 -2.00 11.55
C LYS A 95 5.89 -3.38 11.79
N PRO A 96 6.43 -3.69 12.98
CA PRO A 96 6.90 -5.03 13.25
C PRO A 96 5.73 -5.96 12.98
N SER A 97 5.90 -6.91 12.04
CA SER A 97 4.98 -8.03 11.91
C SER A 97 4.82 -8.56 13.32
N ALA A 98 3.59 -8.63 13.82
CA ALA A 98 3.34 -9.26 15.08
C ALA A 98 3.91 -10.67 14.95
N MET A 99 5.12 -10.88 15.49
CA MET A 99 5.66 -12.21 15.68
C MET A 99 4.59 -12.86 16.54
N VAL A 100 3.78 -13.71 15.93
CA VAL A 100 2.97 -14.68 16.65
C VAL A 100 4.01 -15.45 17.43
N ALA A 101 4.22 -15.06 18.69
CA ALA A 101 4.95 -15.84 19.65
C ALA A 101 4.12 -17.11 19.79
N LYS A 102 4.39 -18.10 18.92
CA LYS A 102 3.90 -19.45 19.12
C LYS A 102 4.39 -19.83 20.52
N PRO A 103 3.50 -20.14 21.48
CA PRO A 103 3.96 -20.66 22.74
C PRO A 103 4.69 -21.97 22.39
N PHE A 104 6.00 -22.00 22.63
CA PHE A 104 6.72 -23.24 22.69
C PHE A 104 6.05 -24.07 23.78
N ARG A 105 5.30 -25.11 23.40
CA ARG A 105 4.94 -26.17 24.33
C ARG A 105 6.24 -26.94 24.60
N VAL A 106 6.72 -26.79 25.83
CA VAL A 106 7.74 -27.66 26.45
C VAL A 106 7.12 -29.02 26.71
#